data_AF-A0A2N3CBM0-F1
#
_entry.id   AF-A0A2N3CBM0-F1
#
_cell.length_a   1.000
_cell.length_b   1.000
_cell.length_c   1.000
_cell.angle_alpha   90.00
_cell.angle_beta   90.00
_cell.angle_gamma   90.00
#
_symmetry.space_group_name_H-M   'P 1'
#
loop_
_entity.id
_entity.type
_entity.pdbx_description
1 polymer ?
#
loop_
_entity_poly.entity_id
_entity_poly.type
_entity_poly.pdbx_seq_one_letter_code
_entity_poly.pdbx_strand_id
1 'polypeptide(L)'
;MRACAGLFLGSKDGGDQMLEAFLISILRQKTPASTLHAPAGLTVAFEAFLRDQFKNRPQRVTLSSSPSAPCAVWMSVDEFFHTIAQF
;
A
#
# COMPACT_ATOMS: atom_id res chain seq x y z
N MET A 1 -3.55 6.96 -0.40
CA MET A 1 -2.23 6.30 -0.28
C MET A 1 -1.77 6.11 1.17
N ARG A 2 -1.54 7.18 1.97
CA ARG A 2 -1.12 7.02 3.39
C ARG A 2 -2.05 6.11 4.23
N ALA A 3 -3.37 6.30 4.11
CA ALA A 3 -4.36 5.45 4.77
C ALA A 3 -4.27 3.97 4.29
N CYS A 4 -4.07 3.74 2.99
CA CYS A 4 -3.88 2.40 2.42
C CYS A 4 -2.62 1.72 2.96
N ALA A 5 -1.49 2.43 3.01
CA ALA A 5 -0.24 1.92 3.58
C ALA A 5 -0.40 1.57 5.07
N GLY A 6 -1.11 2.41 5.83
CA GLY A 6 -1.42 2.16 7.25
C GLY A 6 -2.32 0.95 7.47
N LEU A 7 -3.33 0.74 6.62
CA LEU A 7 -4.18 -0.46 6.67
C LEU A 7 -3.37 -1.71 6.32
N PHE A 8 -2.56 -1.64 5.26
CA PHE A 8 -1.75 -2.76 4.79
C PHE A 8 -0.72 -3.24 5.82
N LEU A 9 -0.07 -2.31 6.53
CA LEU A 9 0.89 -2.63 7.59
C LEU A 9 0.29 -2.69 9.00
N GLY A 10 -1.00 -2.45 9.13
CA GLY A 10 -1.71 -2.48 10.40
C GLY A 10 -1.26 -1.46 11.45
N SER A 11 -0.48 -0.46 11.06
CA SER A 11 0.02 0.59 11.97
C SER A 11 0.26 1.91 11.21
N LYS A 12 0.10 3.03 11.91
CA LYS A 12 0.36 4.36 11.35
C LYS A 12 1.85 4.54 11.03
N ASP A 13 2.72 4.19 11.97
CA ASP A 13 4.18 4.36 11.81
C ASP A 13 4.73 3.47 10.68
N GLY A 14 4.24 2.24 10.56
CA GLY A 14 4.57 1.37 9.43
C GLY A 14 4.11 1.98 8.11
N GLY A 15 2.85 2.45 8.05
CA GLY A 15 2.30 3.11 6.86
C GLY A 15 3.09 4.35 6.44
N ASP A 16 3.58 5.14 7.39
CA ASP A 16 4.40 6.32 7.13
C ASP A 16 5.79 5.93 6.57
N GLN A 17 6.46 4.93 7.16
CA GLN A 17 7.74 4.42 6.65
C GLN A 17 7.62 3.82 5.25
N MET A 18 6.53 3.09 4.99
CA MET A 18 6.24 2.52 3.67
C MET A 18 6.01 3.60 2.62
N LEU A 19 5.30 4.67 2.97
CA LEU A 19 5.09 5.79 2.06
C LEU A 19 6.41 6.50 1.77
N GLU A 20 7.28 6.69 2.76
CA GLU A 20 8.61 7.25 2.56
C GLU A 20 9.46 6.38 1.63
N ALA A 21 9.49 5.06 1.85
CA ALA A 21 10.19 4.12 0.98
C ALA A 21 9.66 4.16 -0.46
N PHE A 22 8.34 4.28 -0.63
CA PHE A 22 7.72 4.44 -1.94
C PHE A 22 8.12 5.74 -2.63
N LEU A 23 8.12 6.87 -1.92
CA LEU A 23 8.55 8.16 -2.48
C LEU A 23 10.02 8.13 -2.90
N ILE A 24 10.89 7.53 -2.07
CA ILE A 24 12.30 7.31 -2.42
C ILE A 24 12.42 6.42 -3.66
N SER A 25 11.61 5.36 -3.77
CA SER A 25 11.57 4.49 -4.94
C SER A 25 11.17 5.24 -6.21
N ILE A 26 10.13 6.08 -6.15
CA ILE A 26 9.71 6.92 -7.28
C ILE A 26 10.84 7.85 -7.71
N LEU A 27 11.47 8.54 -6.76
CA LEU A 27 12.56 9.48 -7.06
C LEU A 27 13.77 8.79 -7.71
N ARG A 28 13.97 7.50 -7.44
CA ARG A 28 15.05 6.68 -8.03
C ARG A 28 14.66 6.05 -9.36
N GLN A 29 13.37 5.83 -9.62
CA GLN A 29 12.89 5.25 -10.87
C GLN A 29 12.87 6.31 -11.97
N LYS A 30 13.33 5.93 -13.18
CA LYS A 30 13.18 6.73 -14.40
C LYS A 30 11.75 6.59 -14.97
N THR A 31 10.74 6.68 -14.12
CA THR A 31 9.34 6.64 -14.55
C THR A 31 8.99 8.00 -15.18
N PRO A 32 8.40 8.04 -16.38
CA PRO A 32 8.04 9.31 -17.01
C PRO A 32 7.15 10.14 -16.08
N ALA A 33 7.52 11.39 -15.85
CA ALA A 33 6.78 12.29 -14.96
C ALA A 33 5.30 12.42 -15.36
N SER A 34 4.99 12.36 -16.66
CA SER A 34 3.61 12.39 -17.18
C SER A 34 2.70 11.31 -16.60
N THR A 35 3.26 10.14 -16.24
CA THR A 35 2.50 9.04 -15.62
C THR A 35 2.28 9.30 -14.12
N LEU A 36 3.22 9.93 -13.42
CA LEU A 36 3.18 10.15 -11.97
C LEU A 36 2.39 11.41 -11.56
N HIS A 37 2.09 12.32 -12.49
CA HIS A 37 1.32 13.53 -12.20
C HIS A 37 -0.19 13.25 -12.03
N ALA A 38 -0.67 12.09 -12.47
CA ALA A 38 -2.07 11.69 -12.30
C ALA A 38 -2.25 10.79 -11.05
N PRO A 39 -3.34 10.98 -10.26
CA PRO A 39 -3.65 10.11 -9.12
C PRO A 39 -3.71 8.61 -9.48
N ALA A 40 -4.18 8.30 -10.69
CA ALA A 40 -4.24 6.93 -11.20
C ALA A 40 -2.84 6.32 -11.37
N GLY A 41 -1.89 7.07 -11.94
CA GLY A 41 -0.54 6.57 -12.14
C GLY A 41 0.27 6.43 -10.85
N LEU A 42 0.02 7.29 -9.85
CA LEU A 42 0.57 7.09 -8.51
C LEU A 42 0.05 5.81 -7.84
N THR A 43 -1.24 5.49 -8.04
CA THR A 43 -1.84 4.28 -7.51
C THR A 43 -1.23 3.02 -8.14
N VAL A 44 -1.07 3.02 -9.47
CA VAL A 44 -0.42 1.91 -10.20
C VAL A 44 1.04 1.74 -9.77
N ALA A 45 1.77 2.84 -9.62
CA ALA A 45 3.16 2.78 -9.14
C ALA A 45 3.25 2.25 -7.71
N PHE A 46 2.31 2.63 -6.84
CA PHE A 46 2.24 2.15 -5.46
C PHE A 46 1.93 0.65 -5.40
N GLU A 47 1.00 0.18 -6.23
CA GLU A 47 0.70 -1.25 -6.36
C GLU A 47 1.94 -2.05 -6.81
N ALA A 48 2.63 -1.59 -7.85
CA ALA A 48 3.86 -2.22 -8.33
C ALA A 48 4.95 -2.27 -7.25
N PHE A 49 5.09 -1.18 -6.48
CA PHE A 49 6.00 -1.12 -5.33
C PHE A 49 5.66 -2.17 -4.26
N LEU A 50 4.38 -2.31 -3.88
CA LEU A 50 3.96 -3.32 -2.92
C LEU A 50 4.19 -4.74 -3.45
N ARG A 51 3.91 -5.00 -4.74
CA ARG A 51 4.16 -6.30 -5.37
C ARG A 51 5.65 -6.67 -5.35
N ASP A 52 6.54 -5.71 -5.63
CA ASP A 52 7.99 -5.93 -5.60
C ASP A 52 8.52 -6.18 -4.17
N GLN A 53 8.09 -5.36 -3.21
CA GLN A 53 8.51 -5.47 -1.81
C GLN A 53 8.06 -6.79 -1.16
N PHE A 54 6.82 -7.20 -1.41
CA PHE A 54 6.22 -8.33 -0.71
C PHE A 54 6.17 -9.61 -1.54
N LYS A 55 6.46 -9.58 -2.86
CA LYS A 55 6.55 -10.75 -3.75
C LYS A 55 5.38 -11.73 -3.59
N ASN A 56 4.15 -11.22 -3.54
CA ASN A 56 2.91 -11.97 -3.29
C ASN A 56 2.83 -12.69 -1.93
N ARG A 57 3.72 -12.39 -0.98
CA ARG A 57 3.63 -12.94 0.38
C ARG A 57 2.44 -12.30 1.10
N PRO A 58 1.54 -13.10 1.70
CA PRO A 58 0.45 -12.57 2.50
C PRO A 58 0.98 -11.66 3.60
N GLN A 59 0.37 -10.49 3.75
CA GLN A 59 0.61 -9.57 4.85
C GLN A 59 -0.60 -9.55 5.77
N ARG A 60 -0.34 -9.29 7.05
CA ARG A 60 -1.39 -9.13 8.05
C ARG A 60 -1.93 -7.71 7.94
N VAL A 61 -3.01 -7.55 7.18
CA VAL A 61 -3.68 -6.28 6.93
C VAL A 61 -4.71 -6.02 8.01
N THR A 62 -4.72 -4.83 8.60
CA THR A 62 -5.73 -4.42 9.58
C THR A 62 -6.92 -3.80 8.84
N LEU A 63 -8.08 -4.43 8.96
CA LEU A 63 -9.34 -3.98 8.35
C LEU A 63 -10.15 -3.04 9.25
N SER A 64 -9.86 -3.05 10.55
CA SER A 64 -10.52 -2.23 11.56
C SER A 64 -9.52 -1.88 12.67
N SER A 65 -9.43 -0.59 12.98
CA SER A 65 -8.66 -0.06 14.11
C SER A 65 -9.51 0.09 15.38
N SER A 66 -10.60 -0.69 15.52
CA SER A 66 -11.41 -0.66 16.74
C SER A 66 -10.56 -1.09 17.95
N PRO A 67 -10.49 -0.28 19.02
CA PRO A 67 -9.61 -0.54 20.16
C PRO A 67 -9.99 -1.80 20.95
N SER A 68 -11.21 -2.31 20.79
CA SER A 68 -11.70 -3.51 21.47
C SER A 68 -11.43 -4.82 20.72
N ALA A 69 -11.18 -4.77 19.41
CA ALA A 69 -10.89 -5.95 18.59
C ALA A 69 -10.25 -5.52 17.25
N PRO A 70 -8.91 -5.50 17.14
CA PRO A 70 -8.26 -5.27 15.87
C PRO A 70 -8.55 -6.45 14.94
N CYS A 71 -9.40 -6.24 13.94
CA CYS A 71 -9.65 -7.24 12.91
C CYS A 71 -8.51 -7.17 11.90
N ALA A 72 -7.66 -8.19 11.90
CA ALA A 72 -6.56 -8.32 10.98
C ALA A 72 -6.70 -9.62 10.19
N VAL A 73 -6.53 -9.54 8.88
CA VAL A 73 -6.66 -10.67 7.95
C VAL A 73 -5.36 -10.81 7.18
N TRP A 74 -4.93 -12.06 6.98
CA TRP A 74 -3.83 -12.35 6.08
C TRP A 74 -4.33 -12.25 4.65
N MET A 75 -3.75 -11.35 3.88
CA MET A 75 -4.08 -11.20 2.47
C MET A 75 -2.84 -10.78 1.67
N SER A 76 -2.78 -11.23 0.43
CA SER A 76 -1.83 -10.77 -0.56
C SER A 76 -2.10 -9.31 -0.96
N VAL A 77 -1.12 -8.70 -1.64
CA VAL A 77 -1.27 -7.36 -2.22
C VAL A 77 -2.48 -7.30 -3.16
N ASP A 78 -2.71 -8.36 -3.92
CA ASP A 78 -3.77 -8.43 -4.93
C ASP A 78 -5.15 -8.50 -4.28
N GLU A 79 -5.30 -9.35 -3.25
CA GLU A 79 -6.52 -9.42 -2.44
C GLU A 79 -6.82 -8.10 -1.72
N PHE A 80 -5.78 -7.41 -1.25
CA PHE A 80 -5.92 -6.10 -0.63
C PHE A 80 -6.47 -5.05 -1.59
N PHE A 81 -5.88 -4.90 -2.79
CA PHE A 81 -6.37 -3.95 -3.78
C PHE A 81 -7.75 -4.34 -4.33
N HIS A 82 -8.02 -5.63 -4.50
CA HIS A 82 -9.34 -6.11 -4.88
C HIS A 82 -10.40 -5.74 -3.84
N THR A 83 -10.08 -5.90 -2.55
CA THR A 83 -10.97 -5.55 -1.44
C THR A 83 -11.24 -4.04 -1.41
N ILE A 84 -10.20 -3.20 -1.52
CA ILE A 84 -10.37 -1.74 -1.50
C ILE A 84 -11.17 -1.24 -2.71
N ALA A 85 -11.00 -1.85 -3.88
CA ALA A 85 -11.73 -1.45 -5.08
C ALA A 85 -13.25 -1.73 -5.02
N GLN A 86 -13.69 -2.58 -4.09
CA GLN A 86 -15.11 -2.91 -3.88
C GLN A 86 -15.82 -1.99 -2.87
N PHE A 87 -15.07 -1.14 -2.15
CA PHE A 87 -15.59 -0.13 -1.23
C PHE A 87 -15.68 1.25 -1.89
#